data_AF-A0A924XK05-F1
#
_entry.id   AF-A0A924XK05-F1
#
_cell.length_a   1.000
_cell.length_b   1.000
_cell.length_c   1.000
_cell.angle_alpha   90.00
_cell.angle_beta   90.00
_cell.angle_gamma   90.00
#
_symmetry.space_group_name_H-M   'P 1'
#
loop_
_entity.id
_entity.type
_entity.pdbx_description
1 polymer ?
#
loop_
_entity_poly.entity_id
_entity_poly.type
_entity_poly.pdbx_seq_one_letter_code
_entity_poly.pdbx_strand_id
1 'polypeptide(L)'
;MRQILITIFCLGLCGLSLACNSTQENIVAASSDQNAPLAQSTVETIQTPEPTPSPSPLTEKDLKRRAEVHKLMLKGEYLHDGAEELLYIGDISSVPALLVVLKKNPPYPNGMMVCTTAHALQALRKVTSANPGKTYEDWSAWWEKYQ
;
A
#
# COMPACT_ATOMS: atom_id res chain seq x y z
N MET A 1 -41.99 -14.13 11.72
CA MET A 1 -41.25 -15.13 12.52
C MET A 1 -40.82 -16.28 11.60
N ARG A 2 -39.56 -16.28 11.15
CA ARG A 2 -38.94 -17.41 10.45
C ARG A 2 -37.51 -17.52 10.98
N GLN A 3 -37.30 -18.51 11.83
CA GLN A 3 -36.01 -18.92 12.36
C GLN A 3 -35.25 -19.65 11.26
N ILE A 4 -34.00 -19.28 11.02
CA ILE A 4 -33.07 -20.06 10.18
C ILE A 4 -31.91 -20.49 11.07
N LEU A 5 -31.76 -21.81 11.12
CA LEU A 5 -30.82 -22.60 11.90
C LEU A 5 -29.37 -22.14 11.73
N ILE A 6 -28.70 -21.95 12.87
CA ILE A 6 -27.25 -21.80 12.99
C ILE A 6 -26.68 -23.21 13.18
N THR A 7 -26.01 -23.76 12.16
CA THR A 7 -25.18 -24.97 12.30
C THR A 7 -23.75 -24.56 12.65
N ILE A 8 -23.42 -24.73 13.93
CA ILE A 8 -22.07 -24.59 14.50
C ILE A 8 -21.29 -25.86 14.12
N PHE A 9 -20.24 -25.71 13.31
CA PHE A 9 -19.27 -26.79 13.06
C PHE A 9 -18.05 -26.55 13.97
N CYS A 10 -18.02 -27.29 15.07
CA CYS A 10 -16.88 -27.37 15.98
C CYS A 10 -15.95 -28.51 15.56
N LEU A 11 -14.67 -28.34 15.93
CA LEU A 11 -13.61 -29.35 16.09
C LEU A 11 -12.73 -29.66 14.87
N GLY A 12 -11.54 -29.06 14.91
CA GLY A 12 -10.37 -29.46 14.13
C GLY A 12 -9.08 -29.03 14.85
N LEU A 13 -8.90 -29.51 16.08
CA LEU A 13 -7.68 -29.33 16.89
C LEU A 13 -6.80 -30.57 16.70
N CYS A 14 -5.68 -30.42 15.98
CA CYS A 14 -4.50 -31.30 15.92
C CYS A 14 -3.51 -30.54 15.02
N GLY A 15 -2.49 -29.87 15.52
CA GLY A 15 -1.36 -30.47 16.23
C GLY A 15 -0.27 -30.79 15.20
N LEU A 16 0.82 -30.03 15.18
CA LEU A 16 2.18 -30.55 15.07
C LEU A 16 3.21 -29.44 15.27
N SER A 17 3.98 -29.59 16.34
CA SER A 17 5.23 -28.89 16.61
C SER A 17 6.25 -29.19 15.52
N LEU A 18 6.97 -28.17 15.03
CA LEU A 18 8.31 -28.36 14.49
C LEU A 18 9.27 -27.33 15.07
N ALA A 19 10.45 -27.85 15.37
CA ALA A 19 11.45 -27.34 16.27
C ALA A 19 12.19 -26.09 15.78
N CYS A 20 12.68 -25.32 16.74
CA CYS A 20 13.83 -24.44 16.57
C CYS A 20 15.01 -25.25 16.02
N ASN A 21 15.69 -24.72 15.00
CA ASN A 21 17.10 -25.03 14.82
C ASN A 21 17.89 -23.73 14.73
N SER A 22 18.79 -23.59 15.68
CA SER A 22 19.75 -22.51 15.85
C SER A 22 21.01 -22.90 15.09
N THR A 23 21.41 -22.10 14.11
CA THR A 23 22.79 -22.11 13.61
C THR A 23 23.30 -20.68 13.64
N GLN A 24 24.05 -20.39 14.69
CA GLN A 24 24.90 -19.23 14.82
C GLN A 24 26.30 -19.66 14.36
N GLU A 25 26.70 -19.24 13.15
CA GLU A 25 28.11 -19.30 12.74
C GLU A 25 28.70 -17.89 12.79
N ASN A 26 29.66 -17.78 13.70
CA ASN A 26 30.49 -16.63 13.98
C ASN A 26 31.76 -16.80 13.12
N ILE A 27 32.00 -15.91 12.15
CA ILE A 27 33.32 -15.79 11.50
C ILE A 27 33.91 -14.43 11.84
N VAL A 28 35.06 -14.53 12.47
CA VAL A 28 35.93 -13.49 12.99
C VAL A 28 36.76 -12.87 11.87
N ALA A 29 36.83 -11.54 11.91
CA ALA A 29 37.89 -10.62 11.51
C ALA A 29 38.55 -10.71 10.12
N ALA A 30 38.45 -9.59 9.39
CA ALA A 30 39.61 -8.97 8.77
C ALA A 30 39.45 -7.44 8.80
N SER A 31 40.25 -6.82 9.67
CA SER A 31 40.57 -5.40 9.71
C SER A 31 41.30 -4.96 8.44
N SER A 32 40.87 -3.85 7.84
CA SER A 32 41.70 -3.08 6.92
C SER A 32 41.44 -1.59 7.15
N ASP A 33 42.34 -0.98 7.92
CA ASP A 33 42.49 0.46 8.06
C ASP A 33 42.97 1.05 6.74
N GLN A 34 42.14 1.86 6.07
CA GLN A 34 42.62 2.84 5.10
C GLN A 34 41.82 4.14 5.16
N ASN A 35 42.38 5.08 5.92
CA ASN A 35 42.50 6.50 5.61
C ASN A 35 41.26 7.22 5.05
N ALA A 36 40.50 7.82 5.96
CA ALA A 36 39.61 8.93 5.67
C ALA A 36 40.41 10.18 5.26
N PRO A 37 40.20 10.76 4.07
CA PRO A 37 40.42 12.18 3.89
C PRO A 37 39.25 12.93 4.56
N LEU A 38 39.56 13.83 5.50
CA LEU A 38 38.63 14.86 5.95
C LEU A 38 38.19 15.68 4.73
N ALA A 39 37.02 15.34 4.19
CA ALA A 39 36.35 16.17 3.20
C ALA A 39 35.85 17.44 3.90
N GLN A 40 36.30 18.56 3.36
CA GLN A 40 36.03 19.90 3.83
C GLN A 40 34.52 20.12 3.94
N SER A 41 34.09 20.60 5.11
CA SER A 41 32.73 21.08 5.33
C SER A 41 32.53 22.36 4.51
N THR A 42 32.17 22.20 3.25
CA THR A 42 31.60 23.28 2.44
C THR A 42 30.30 23.68 3.14
N VAL A 43 30.25 24.93 3.62
CA VAL A 43 29.01 25.56 4.07
C VAL A 43 28.14 25.71 2.83
N GLU A 44 27.35 24.69 2.55
CA GLU A 44 26.29 24.76 1.56
C GLU A 44 25.23 25.69 2.13
N THR A 45 25.14 26.89 1.55
CA THR A 45 24.05 27.83 1.78
C THR A 45 22.74 27.05 1.65
N ILE A 46 22.09 26.78 2.78
CA ILE A 46 20.76 26.19 2.85
C ILE A 46 19.84 27.16 2.08
N GLN A 47 19.61 26.86 0.81
CA GLN A 47 18.50 27.44 0.09
C GLN A 47 17.26 26.92 0.80
N THR A 48 16.59 27.81 1.54
CA THR A 48 15.25 27.56 2.05
C THR A 48 14.43 26.98 0.91
N PRO A 49 13.94 25.72 1.01
CA PRO A 49 13.11 25.16 -0.03
C PRO A 49 11.91 26.09 -0.18
N GLU A 50 11.69 26.56 -1.42
CA GLU A 50 10.53 27.36 -1.77
C GLU A 50 9.27 26.66 -1.23
N PRO A 51 8.37 27.36 -0.52
CA PRO A 51 7.17 26.74 0.05
C PRO A 51 6.43 26.02 -1.08
N THR A 52 6.35 24.70 -0.95
CA THR A 52 5.67 23.86 -1.93
C THR A 52 4.24 24.39 -2.07
N PRO A 53 3.78 24.72 -3.28
CA PRO A 53 2.44 25.29 -3.46
C PRO A 53 1.42 24.35 -2.82
N SER A 54 0.66 24.88 -1.86
CA SER A 54 -0.45 24.16 -1.26
C SER A 54 -1.36 23.69 -2.39
N PRO A 55 -1.74 22.40 -2.43
CA PRO A 55 -2.60 21.89 -3.49
C PRO A 55 -3.86 22.75 -3.55
N SER A 56 -4.17 23.27 -4.74
CA SER A 56 -5.39 24.03 -4.96
C SER A 56 -6.59 23.21 -4.49
N PRO A 57 -7.59 23.86 -3.86
CA PRO A 57 -8.84 23.19 -3.53
C PRO A 57 -9.42 22.50 -4.77
N LEU A 58 -9.92 21.28 -4.60
CA LEU A 58 -10.58 20.56 -5.69
C LEU A 58 -11.83 21.32 -6.14
N THR A 59 -12.06 21.29 -7.45
CA THR A 59 -13.24 21.93 -8.04
C THR A 59 -14.47 21.03 -7.94
N GLU A 60 -15.67 21.59 -8.10
CA GLU A 60 -16.91 20.80 -8.20
C GLU A 60 -16.86 19.76 -9.34
N LYS A 61 -16.13 20.08 -10.42
CA LYS A 61 -15.90 19.15 -11.53
C LYS A 61 -15.08 17.94 -11.07
N ASP A 62 -14.06 18.15 -10.24
CA ASP A 62 -13.21 17.08 -9.71
C ASP A 62 -13.99 16.19 -8.74
N LEU A 63 -14.85 16.77 -7.91
CA LEU A 63 -15.72 16.02 -6.99
C LEU A 63 -16.70 15.13 -7.76
N LYS A 64 -17.34 15.65 -8.81
CA LYS A 64 -18.20 14.86 -9.70
C LYS A 64 -17.41 13.76 -10.40
N ARG A 65 -16.23 14.09 -10.92
CA ARG A 65 -15.36 13.14 -11.59
C ARG A 65 -14.94 12.00 -10.66
N ARG A 66 -14.56 12.31 -9.42
CA ARG A 66 -14.25 11.31 -8.38
C ARG A 66 -15.41 10.33 -8.19
N ALA A 67 -16.63 10.83 -8.04
CA ALA A 67 -17.81 9.98 -7.85
C ALA A 67 -18.10 9.07 -9.07
N GLU A 68 -17.90 9.58 -10.29
CA GLU A 68 -18.00 8.78 -11.51
C GLU A 68 -16.94 7.68 -11.56
N VAL A 69 -15.69 8.02 -11.26
CA VAL A 69 -14.57 7.09 -11.23
C VAL A 69 -14.83 5.99 -10.18
N HIS A 70 -15.30 6.34 -8.98
CA HIS A 70 -15.71 5.37 -7.96
C HIS A 70 -16.76 4.39 -8.51
N LYS A 71 -17.82 4.90 -9.15
CA LYS A 71 -18.90 4.07 -9.70
C LYS A 71 -18.39 3.08 -10.76
N LEU A 72 -17.49 3.51 -11.64
CA LEU A 72 -16.89 2.65 -12.67
C LEU A 72 -15.98 1.58 -12.05
N MET A 73 -15.07 1.99 -11.16
CA MET A 73 -14.12 1.09 -10.52
C MET A 73 -14.78 0.05 -9.63
N LEU A 74 -15.84 0.42 -8.90
CA LEU A 74 -16.62 -0.53 -8.09
C LEU A 74 -17.30 -1.62 -8.93
N LYS A 75 -17.61 -1.34 -10.20
CA LYS A 75 -18.08 -2.35 -11.17
C LYS A 75 -16.95 -3.18 -11.77
N GLY A 76 -15.70 -2.78 -11.55
CA GLY A 76 -14.54 -3.39 -12.17
C GLY A 76 -14.13 -2.79 -13.50
N GLU A 77 -14.64 -1.62 -13.86
CA GLU A 77 -14.35 -0.88 -15.08
C GLU A 77 -13.35 0.26 -14.78
N TYR A 78 -12.67 0.77 -15.80
CA TYR A 78 -11.80 1.95 -15.67
C TYR A 78 -10.73 1.83 -14.56
N LEU A 79 -10.21 0.61 -14.33
CA LEU A 79 -9.36 0.31 -13.17
C LEU A 79 -7.96 0.93 -13.25
N HIS A 80 -7.35 0.95 -14.44
CA HIS A 80 -6.02 1.52 -14.65
C HIS A 80 -6.07 3.05 -14.50
N ASP A 81 -6.78 3.71 -15.42
CA ASP A 81 -6.86 5.17 -15.47
C ASP A 81 -7.59 5.74 -14.25
N GLY A 82 -8.61 5.04 -13.74
CA GLY A 82 -9.31 5.45 -12.52
C GLY A 82 -8.40 5.42 -11.30
N ALA A 83 -7.53 4.42 -11.15
CA ALA A 83 -6.56 4.40 -10.05
C ALA A 83 -5.56 5.57 -10.15
N GLU A 84 -5.13 5.92 -11.36
CA GLU A 84 -4.29 7.09 -11.59
C GLU A 84 -5.03 8.41 -11.29
N GLU A 85 -6.27 8.57 -11.74
CA GLU A 85 -7.07 9.76 -11.42
C GLU A 85 -7.26 9.92 -9.91
N LEU A 86 -7.59 8.83 -9.19
CA LEU A 86 -7.78 8.86 -7.74
C LEU A 86 -6.48 9.19 -6.96
N LEU A 87 -5.31 9.14 -7.58
CA LEU A 87 -4.09 9.71 -6.99
C LEU A 87 -4.18 11.24 -6.89
N TYR A 88 -4.84 11.91 -7.83
CA TYR A 88 -4.92 13.38 -7.87
C TYR A 88 -6.18 13.89 -7.20
N ILE A 89 -7.31 13.27 -7.53
CA ILE A 89 -8.62 13.72 -7.09
C ILE A 89 -9.20 12.86 -5.99
N GLY A 90 -8.56 11.79 -5.50
CA GLY A 90 -9.14 10.89 -4.49
C GLY A 90 -9.10 11.44 -3.06
N ASP A 91 -9.93 10.86 -2.19
CA ASP A 91 -9.88 11.02 -0.74
C ASP A 91 -10.12 9.67 -0.04
N ILE A 92 -10.36 9.67 1.26
CA ILE A 92 -10.58 8.43 2.02
C ILE A 92 -11.78 7.60 1.50
N SER A 93 -12.78 8.22 0.90
CA SER A 93 -13.93 7.51 0.32
C SER A 93 -13.56 6.70 -0.93
N SER A 94 -12.39 6.95 -1.52
CA SER A 94 -11.84 6.18 -2.66
C SER A 94 -11.36 4.78 -2.29
N VAL A 95 -11.16 4.47 -1.01
CA VAL A 95 -10.54 3.20 -0.58
C VAL A 95 -11.25 1.97 -1.15
N PRO A 96 -12.59 1.81 -1.07
CA PRO A 96 -13.24 0.63 -1.63
C PRO A 96 -13.01 0.43 -3.13
N ALA A 97 -13.02 1.51 -3.92
CA ALA A 97 -12.75 1.45 -5.36
C ALA A 97 -11.30 1.01 -5.65
N LEU A 98 -10.33 1.53 -4.89
CA LEU A 98 -8.92 1.15 -5.02
C LEU A 98 -8.68 -0.31 -4.62
N LEU A 99 -9.36 -0.82 -3.59
CA LEU A 99 -9.29 -2.22 -3.19
C LEU A 99 -9.84 -3.17 -4.27
N VAL A 100 -10.85 -2.76 -5.05
CA VAL A 100 -11.30 -3.54 -6.21
C VAL A 100 -10.20 -3.70 -7.26
N VAL A 101 -9.42 -2.64 -7.52
CA VAL A 101 -8.29 -2.68 -8.46
C VAL A 101 -7.24 -3.69 -7.98
N LEU A 102 -6.85 -3.57 -6.72
CA LEU A 102 -5.80 -4.42 -6.13
C LEU A 102 -6.22 -5.89 -6.06
N LYS A 103 -7.50 -6.16 -5.78
CA LYS A 103 -8.06 -7.53 -5.81
C LYS A 103 -7.99 -8.15 -7.20
N LYS A 104 -8.28 -7.36 -8.24
CA LYS A 104 -8.30 -7.84 -9.63
C LYS A 104 -6.91 -7.90 -10.26
N ASN A 105 -5.94 -7.19 -9.71
CA ASN A 105 -4.57 -7.10 -10.24
C ASN A 105 -3.56 -7.39 -9.12
N PRO A 106 -3.51 -8.63 -8.61
CA PRO A 106 -2.51 -9.01 -7.60
C PRO A 106 -1.10 -8.93 -8.21
N PRO A 107 -0.05 -8.71 -7.38
CA PRO A 107 1.33 -8.79 -7.85
C PRO A 107 1.64 -10.19 -8.41
N TYR A 108 2.56 -10.26 -9.37
CA TYR A 108 3.03 -11.55 -9.87
C TYR A 108 3.87 -12.29 -8.81
N PRO A 109 3.96 -13.63 -8.86
CA PRO A 109 4.74 -14.42 -7.90
C PRO A 109 6.23 -14.04 -7.80
N ASN A 110 6.80 -13.45 -8.86
CA ASN A 110 8.17 -12.94 -8.90
C ASN A 110 8.32 -11.52 -8.31
N GLY A 111 7.26 -10.97 -7.70
CA GLY A 111 7.23 -9.62 -7.14
C GLY A 111 7.05 -8.50 -8.18
N MET A 112 6.89 -8.84 -9.47
CA MET A 112 6.61 -7.84 -10.50
C MET A 112 5.20 -7.26 -10.30
N MET A 113 5.09 -5.94 -10.52
CA MET A 113 3.85 -5.19 -10.36
C MET A 113 3.49 -4.53 -11.69
N VAL A 114 2.26 -4.75 -12.17
CA VAL A 114 1.76 -4.01 -13.33
C VAL A 114 1.43 -2.56 -12.94
N CYS A 115 1.46 -1.66 -13.92
CA CYS A 115 1.16 -0.23 -13.72
C CYS A 115 -0.16 -0.01 -12.97
N THR A 116 -1.22 -0.76 -13.30
CA THR A 116 -2.53 -0.69 -12.63
C THR A 116 -2.42 -0.87 -11.11
N THR A 117 -1.66 -1.87 -10.66
CA THR A 117 -1.44 -2.15 -9.23
C THR A 117 -0.59 -1.05 -8.59
N ALA A 118 0.42 -0.56 -9.32
CA ALA A 118 1.28 0.52 -8.83
C ALA A 118 0.50 1.83 -8.62
N HIS A 119 -0.35 2.23 -9.58
CA HIS A 119 -1.23 3.40 -9.46
C HIS A 119 -2.18 3.26 -8.27
N ALA A 120 -2.82 2.09 -8.12
CA ALA A 120 -3.75 1.86 -7.02
C ALA A 120 -3.08 1.91 -5.65
N LEU A 121 -1.88 1.32 -5.49
CA LEU A 121 -1.13 1.41 -4.23
C LEU A 121 -0.65 2.83 -3.93
N GLN A 122 -0.21 3.58 -4.94
CA GLN A 122 0.19 4.98 -4.75
C GLN A 122 -1.00 5.84 -4.30
N ALA A 123 -2.14 5.71 -4.98
CA ALA A 123 -3.36 6.41 -4.60
C ALA A 123 -3.82 6.01 -3.19
N LEU A 124 -3.82 4.71 -2.86
CA LEU A 124 -4.24 4.21 -1.56
C LEU A 124 -3.36 4.75 -0.42
N ARG A 125 -2.03 4.75 -0.60
CA ARG A 125 -1.10 5.35 0.37
C ARG A 125 -1.34 6.84 0.54
N LYS A 126 -1.58 7.57 -0.55
CA LYS A 126 -1.86 9.01 -0.50
C LYS A 126 -3.15 9.31 0.25
N VAL A 127 -4.25 8.60 -0.05
CA VAL A 127 -5.56 8.91 0.54
C VAL A 127 -5.71 8.45 1.99
N THR A 128 -4.88 7.51 2.44
CA THR A 128 -4.95 6.95 3.82
C THR A 128 -3.79 7.38 4.70
N SER A 129 -2.72 7.91 4.13
CA SER A 129 -1.41 8.07 4.78
C SER A 129 -0.82 6.78 5.38
N ALA A 130 -1.40 5.62 5.06
CA ALA A 130 -0.96 4.32 5.55
C ALA A 130 -0.10 3.61 4.52
N ASN A 131 0.65 2.58 4.95
CA ASN A 131 1.32 1.66 4.05
C ASN A 131 0.62 0.29 4.09
N PRO A 132 -0.27 0.00 3.14
CA PRO A 132 -1.05 -1.24 3.12
C PRO A 132 -0.25 -2.44 2.56
N GLY A 133 1.07 -2.32 2.42
CA GLY A 133 1.95 -3.36 1.86
C GLY A 133 1.91 -3.44 0.33
N LYS A 134 2.14 -4.64 -0.22
CA LYS A 134 2.27 -4.89 -1.67
C LYS A 134 1.48 -6.12 -2.16
N THR A 135 1.07 -7.03 -1.28
CA THR A 135 0.34 -8.26 -1.61
C THR A 135 -1.14 -8.15 -1.30
N TYR A 136 -1.96 -9.06 -1.84
CA TYR A 136 -3.39 -9.15 -1.51
C TYR A 136 -3.59 -9.24 0.01
N GLU A 137 -2.81 -10.12 0.63
CA GLU A 137 -2.85 -10.43 2.04
C GLU A 137 -2.54 -9.19 2.88
N ASP A 138 -1.52 -8.40 2.49
CA ASP A 138 -1.12 -7.20 3.23
C ASP A 138 -2.26 -6.18 3.32
N TRP A 139 -2.86 -5.83 2.17
CA TRP A 139 -3.87 -4.77 2.16
C TRP A 139 -5.22 -5.27 2.66
N SER A 140 -5.53 -6.58 2.51
CA SER A 140 -6.74 -7.17 3.10
C SER A 140 -6.67 -7.12 4.63
N ALA A 141 -5.55 -7.54 5.21
CA ALA A 141 -5.33 -7.48 6.65
C ALA A 141 -5.31 -6.05 7.18
N TRP A 142 -4.71 -5.11 6.44
CA TRP A 142 -4.75 -3.69 6.77
C TRP A 142 -6.19 -3.16 6.80
N TRP A 143 -6.99 -3.44 5.77
CA TRP A 143 -8.37 -2.95 5.70
C TRP A 143 -9.24 -3.51 6.83
N GLU A 144 -9.14 -4.81 7.12
CA GLU A 144 -9.85 -5.43 8.24
C GLU A 144 -9.55 -4.79 9.60
N LYS A 145 -8.33 -4.28 9.77
CA LYS A 145 -7.89 -3.65 11.01
C LYS A 145 -8.41 -2.21 11.21
N TYR A 146 -8.67 -1.47 10.12
CA TYR A 146 -8.88 -0.01 10.18
C TYR A 146 -10.22 0.49 9.60
N GLN A 147 -11.07 -0.41 9.08
CA GLN A 147 -12.41 -0.06 8.58
C GLN A 147 -13.45 0.12 9.69
#